data_AF-Q86D91-F1
#
_entry.id   AF-Q86D91-F1
#
_cell.length_a   1.000
_cell.length_b   1.000
_cell.length_c   1.000
_cell.angle_alpha   90.00
_cell.angle_beta   90.00
_cell.angle_gamma   90.00
#
_symmetry.space_group_name_H-M   'P 1'
#
loop_
_entity.id
_entity.type
_entity.pdbx_description
1 polymer ?
#
loop_
_entity_poly.entity_id
_entity_poly.type
_entity_poly.pdbx_seq_one_letter_code
_entity_poly.pdbx_strand_id
1 'polypeptide(L)'
;MGHFFPGTVSFPIFLFMLGSARCWWHFGAKQPRVFASSHAQLTPPEGIESADLRMPGVSPQMNESYLCSAFPLDSERDHFIVGFEPVLSSRHIHHVIVYGCEMPGSEDKAWDCGEMASPRGSYSHSPVCASQPDIVYAWAHNAPELLLPDGVAFRVGGSSAVQFLVLQVHYMRAEEDDTSGIRIIHTDRPQPRQAATLLLATDGRIGPKRKEQLEVACVVDESVVLHPFAFRVHTHRHGRKVGGWAVREDPKSGTDKWTLLGQRDPQLPQMFQLVANQSVTITQGDVLAARCSMENEEKREIKIGPTGEDEMCNFYLMYWTKNGQTLEQNMCFSPGPPIYRWTKSAGLNHTPKRK
;
A
#
# COMPACT_ATOMS: atom_id res chain seq x y z
N MET A 1 -21.37 -11.78 65.21
CA MET A 1 -20.82 -11.55 66.57
C MET A 1 -19.32 -11.40 66.42
N GLY A 2 -18.62 -10.33 66.80
CA GLY A 2 -18.92 -9.06 67.45
C GLY A 2 -17.62 -8.24 67.41
N HIS A 3 -17.76 -6.92 67.33
CA HIS A 3 -16.72 -5.90 67.38
C HIS A 3 -15.72 -6.05 68.55
N PHE A 4 -14.52 -5.46 68.44
CA PHE A 4 -14.10 -4.25 69.18
C PHE A 4 -12.57 -3.99 69.07
N PHE A 5 -12.21 -2.78 68.63
CA PHE A 5 -10.97 -2.04 68.96
C PHE A 5 -11.14 -1.42 70.37
N PRO A 6 -10.07 -1.13 71.16
CA PRO A 6 -9.26 0.12 71.06
C PRO A 6 -7.78 -0.10 71.50
N GLY A 7 -6.81 0.81 71.52
CA GLY A 7 -6.70 2.27 71.35
C GLY A 7 -5.21 2.70 71.47
N THR A 8 -4.97 3.99 71.24
CA THR A 8 -3.76 4.86 71.18
C THR A 8 -2.76 4.77 72.37
N VAL A 9 -1.47 5.17 72.27
CA VAL A 9 -0.91 6.56 72.44
C VAL A 9 0.60 6.67 72.02
N SER A 10 0.99 7.90 71.64
CA SER A 10 2.21 8.54 71.11
C SER A 10 3.65 8.31 71.64
N PHE A 11 4.60 8.38 70.67
CA PHE A 11 5.90 9.12 70.52
C PHE A 11 6.76 9.54 71.73
N PRO A 12 8.12 9.47 71.61
CA PRO A 12 8.86 10.62 71.07
C PRO A 12 10.06 10.31 70.14
N ILE A 13 10.49 11.40 69.49
CA ILE A 13 11.55 11.62 68.51
C ILE A 13 12.95 11.48 69.13
N PHE A 14 13.92 10.88 68.43
CA PHE A 14 15.28 11.43 68.37
C PHE A 14 16.04 10.98 67.10
N LEU A 15 16.62 12.00 66.47
CA LEU A 15 17.41 12.05 65.26
C LEU A 15 18.83 11.51 65.54
N PHE A 16 19.40 10.62 64.71
CA PHE A 16 20.84 10.66 64.41
C PHE A 16 21.16 10.01 63.05
N MET A 17 22.18 10.59 62.45
CA MET A 17 22.57 10.53 61.05
C MET A 17 23.48 9.33 60.67
N LEU A 18 23.46 9.04 59.36
CA LEU A 18 24.54 8.56 58.47
C LEU A 18 24.78 7.04 58.25
N GLY A 19 24.63 6.68 56.97
CA GLY A 19 25.29 5.55 56.27
C GLY A 19 24.42 4.29 56.19
N SER A 20 24.16 3.65 55.05
CA SER A 20 24.70 3.73 53.70
C SER A 20 23.86 2.82 52.78
N ALA A 21 23.96 3.06 51.47
CA ALA A 21 23.64 2.16 50.33
C ALA A 21 22.23 2.19 49.69
N ARG A 22 22.19 2.88 48.52
CA ARG A 22 21.78 2.41 47.17
C ARG A 22 20.41 1.70 47.06
N CYS A 23 19.46 2.09 46.22
CA CYS A 23 19.53 2.60 44.85
C CYS A 23 18.18 3.26 44.50
N TRP A 24 18.18 4.52 44.08
CA TRP A 24 17.11 5.10 43.26
C TRP A 24 17.65 5.18 41.84
N TRP A 25 17.04 4.46 40.90
CA TRP A 25 17.37 4.61 39.48
C TRP A 25 16.80 5.93 38.98
N HIS A 26 17.72 6.86 38.74
CA HIS A 26 17.50 8.10 38.03
C HIS A 26 17.05 7.86 36.59
N PHE A 27 16.12 8.70 36.16
CA PHE A 27 15.87 9.10 34.78
C PHE A 27 17.19 9.31 34.01
N GLY A 28 17.30 8.73 32.81
CA GLY A 28 18.46 8.96 31.95
C GLY A 28 18.57 8.05 30.73
N ALA A 29 17.48 7.76 30.01
CA ALA A 29 17.60 7.21 28.66
C ALA A 29 17.92 8.37 27.71
N LYS A 30 19.22 8.54 27.38
CA LYS A 30 19.70 9.43 26.33
C LYS A 30 19.01 9.03 25.01
N GLN A 31 18.17 9.93 24.48
CA GLN A 31 17.76 9.87 23.08
C GLN A 31 19.03 9.87 22.19
N PRO A 32 19.11 9.04 21.14
CA PRO A 32 20.13 9.22 20.13
C PRO A 32 19.96 10.61 19.52
N ARG A 33 21.08 11.35 19.41
CA ARG A 33 21.13 12.68 18.80
C ARG A 33 20.55 12.59 17.39
N VAL A 34 19.33 13.09 17.24
CA VAL A 34 18.80 13.52 15.94
C VAL A 34 19.76 14.59 15.45
N PHE A 35 20.43 14.33 14.32
CA PHE A 35 21.01 15.42 13.55
C PHE A 35 19.85 16.31 13.14
N ALA A 36 19.68 17.42 13.85
CA ALA A 36 18.85 18.52 13.41
C ALA A 36 19.45 19.02 12.09
N SER A 37 18.95 18.49 10.98
CA SER A 37 19.05 19.19 9.71
C SER A 37 18.28 20.48 9.90
N SER A 38 18.98 21.61 9.76
CA SER A 38 18.37 22.93 9.70
C SER A 38 17.19 22.88 8.73
N HIS A 39 15.97 23.14 9.22
CA HIS A 39 14.87 23.55 8.38
C HIS A 39 15.20 24.91 7.79
N ALA A 40 16.07 24.93 6.78
CA ALA A 40 15.91 25.85 5.69
C ALA A 40 14.58 25.46 5.06
N GLN A 41 13.61 26.37 5.14
CA GLN A 41 12.39 26.31 4.37
C GLN A 41 12.83 26.39 2.91
N LEU A 42 13.11 25.23 2.31
CA LEU A 42 13.46 25.11 0.90
C LEU A 42 12.23 25.60 0.17
N THR A 43 12.33 26.77 -0.47
CA THR A 43 11.44 27.10 -1.58
C THR A 43 11.38 25.87 -2.48
N PRO A 44 10.17 25.37 -2.82
CA PRO A 44 10.05 24.29 -3.78
C PRO A 44 10.91 24.62 -5.00
N PRO A 45 11.68 23.66 -5.55
CA PRO A 45 12.37 23.85 -6.81
C PRO A 45 11.44 24.54 -7.81
N GLU A 46 11.94 25.56 -8.51
CA GLU A 46 11.15 26.36 -9.43
C GLU A 46 10.35 25.45 -10.39
N GLY A 47 9.02 25.62 -10.41
CA GLY A 47 8.11 24.80 -11.21
C GLY A 47 7.54 23.55 -10.51
N ILE A 48 7.74 23.38 -9.20
CA ILE A 48 7.01 22.40 -8.38
C ILE A 48 5.81 23.08 -7.72
N GLU A 49 4.64 22.49 -7.92
CA GLU A 49 3.35 22.93 -7.38
C GLU A 49 2.68 21.80 -6.59
N SER A 50 1.61 22.14 -5.86
CA SER A 50 0.83 21.17 -5.09
C SER A 50 -0.66 21.35 -5.31
N ALA A 51 -1.39 20.24 -5.41
CA ALA A 51 -2.85 20.24 -5.51
C ALA A 51 -3.45 19.22 -4.54
N ASP A 52 -4.60 19.56 -3.94
CA ASP A 52 -5.25 18.71 -2.94
C ASP A 52 -6.41 17.92 -3.57
N LEU A 53 -6.32 16.60 -3.53
CA LEU A 53 -7.41 15.67 -3.84
C LEU A 53 -8.16 15.43 -2.53
N ARG A 54 -9.33 16.05 -2.33
CA ARG A 54 -10.09 16.05 -1.06
C ARG A 54 -11.47 15.45 -1.26
N MET A 55 -11.91 14.61 -0.33
CA MET A 55 -13.31 14.20 -0.29
C MET A 55 -14.24 15.42 -0.20
N PRO A 56 -15.41 15.42 -0.88
CA PRO A 56 -16.29 16.58 -0.98
C PRO A 56 -17.22 16.74 0.24
N GLY A 57 -16.71 16.61 1.47
CA GLY A 57 -17.51 16.69 2.70
C GLY A 57 -18.44 15.48 2.86
N VAL A 58 -17.88 14.27 2.81
CA VAL A 58 -18.65 13.03 2.84
C VAL A 58 -18.99 12.62 4.27
N SER A 59 -20.18 12.05 4.44
CA SER A 59 -20.61 11.44 5.71
C SER A 59 -20.85 9.95 5.53
N PRO A 60 -19.83 9.07 5.64
CA PRO A 60 -20.02 7.62 5.59
C PRO A 60 -20.91 7.19 6.76
N GLN A 61 -22.01 6.49 6.44
CA GLN A 61 -23.04 6.13 7.42
C GLN A 61 -22.76 4.77 8.10
N MET A 62 -21.79 4.01 7.60
CA MET A 62 -21.49 2.66 8.06
C MET A 62 -20.02 2.49 8.40
N ASN A 63 -19.75 1.52 9.27
CA ASN A 63 -18.40 1.01 9.48
C ASN A 63 -17.93 0.26 8.23
N GLU A 64 -16.62 0.30 7.97
CA GLU A 64 -15.98 -0.31 6.80
C GLU A 64 -16.52 0.23 5.47
N SER A 65 -16.70 1.56 5.38
CA SER A 65 -17.17 2.24 4.16
C SER A 65 -16.01 2.62 3.24
N TYR A 66 -16.15 2.36 1.94
CA TYR A 66 -15.16 2.68 0.92
C TYR A 66 -15.77 3.72 -0.02
N LEU A 67 -15.37 4.98 0.13
CA LEU A 67 -15.90 6.06 -0.71
C LEU A 67 -14.85 6.52 -1.72
N CYS A 68 -15.32 6.86 -2.91
CA CYS A 68 -14.51 7.30 -4.04
C CYS A 68 -14.93 8.71 -4.48
N SER A 69 -13.97 9.49 -4.99
CA SER A 69 -14.21 10.79 -5.64
C SER A 69 -13.24 10.99 -6.79
N ALA A 70 -13.70 11.54 -7.91
CA ALA A 70 -12.91 11.73 -9.13
C ALA A 70 -12.45 13.19 -9.30
N PHE A 71 -11.23 13.35 -9.80
CA PHE A 71 -10.60 14.62 -10.12
C PHE A 71 -10.15 14.59 -11.59
N PRO A 72 -10.81 15.36 -12.48
CA PRO A 72 -10.40 15.45 -13.87
C PRO A 72 -9.04 16.15 -14.00
N LEU A 73 -8.24 15.71 -14.98
CA LEU A 73 -6.97 16.32 -15.33
C LEU A 73 -7.08 17.10 -16.65
N ASP A 74 -6.14 18.00 -16.91
CA ASP A 74 -6.07 18.72 -18.19
C ASP A 74 -5.67 17.75 -19.31
N SER A 75 -6.55 17.56 -20.30
CA SER A 75 -6.30 16.68 -21.45
C SER A 75 -5.33 17.31 -22.47
N GLU A 76 -5.04 18.60 -22.37
CA GLU A 76 -4.14 19.31 -23.29
C GLU A 76 -2.71 19.43 -22.74
N ARG A 77 -2.48 19.07 -21.47
CA ARG A 77 -1.18 19.24 -20.80
C ARG A 77 -0.78 18.03 -19.98
N ASP A 78 0.49 17.63 -20.15
CA ASP A 78 1.09 16.62 -19.29
C ASP A 78 1.44 17.21 -17.92
N HIS A 79 1.08 16.49 -16.87
CA HIS A 79 1.51 16.76 -15.51
C HIS A 79 2.34 15.59 -14.96
N PHE A 80 3.35 15.90 -14.17
CA PHE A 80 4.30 14.93 -13.62
C PHE A 80 4.24 14.94 -12.10
N ILE A 81 3.61 13.91 -11.52
CA ILE A 81 3.50 13.76 -10.06
C ILE A 81 4.80 13.18 -9.51
N VAL A 82 5.44 13.94 -8.61
CA VAL A 82 6.74 13.62 -7.99
C VAL A 82 6.63 13.25 -6.52
N GLY A 83 5.46 13.44 -5.90
CA GLY A 83 5.26 13.05 -4.50
C GLY A 83 3.82 13.16 -4.03
N PHE A 84 3.59 12.61 -2.83
CA PHE A 84 2.27 12.50 -2.21
C PHE A 84 2.37 12.76 -0.70
N GLU A 85 1.46 13.58 -0.19
CA GLU A 85 1.33 13.89 1.23
C GLU A 85 -0.10 13.58 1.71
N PRO A 86 -0.27 12.89 2.85
CA PRO A 86 -1.60 12.70 3.43
C PRO A 86 -2.13 14.02 4.00
N VAL A 87 -3.38 14.35 3.68
CA VAL A 87 -4.10 15.47 4.31
C VAL A 87 -5.36 14.88 4.92
N LEU A 88 -5.40 14.73 6.25
CA LEU A 88 -6.48 14.00 6.92
C LEU A 88 -7.24 14.90 7.90
N SER A 89 -8.57 14.92 7.79
CA SER A 89 -9.48 15.55 8.76
C SER A 89 -10.00 14.55 9.80
N SER A 90 -10.04 13.25 9.48
CA SER A 90 -10.50 12.19 10.38
C SER A 90 -9.35 11.29 10.86
N ARG A 91 -9.49 10.78 12.09
CA ARG A 91 -8.61 9.73 12.67
C ARG A 91 -9.13 8.32 12.42
N HIS A 92 -10.30 8.17 11.80
CA HIS A 92 -10.95 6.88 11.55
C HIS A 92 -10.64 6.31 10.18
N ILE A 93 -9.77 6.97 9.42
CA ILE A 93 -9.33 6.52 8.10
C ILE A 93 -8.32 5.39 8.26
N HIS A 94 -8.62 4.27 7.64
CA HIS A 94 -7.72 3.12 7.64
C HIS A 94 -6.62 3.30 6.60
N HIS A 95 -7.01 3.66 5.37
CA HIS A 95 -6.11 3.93 4.26
C HIS A 95 -6.76 4.85 3.22
N VAL A 96 -5.91 5.44 2.39
CA VAL A 96 -6.29 6.27 1.24
C VAL A 96 -5.52 5.78 0.02
N ILE A 97 -6.18 5.61 -1.11
CA ILE A 97 -5.57 5.15 -2.36
C ILE A 97 -5.88 6.17 -3.46
N VAL A 98 -4.90 6.46 -4.31
CA VAL A 98 -5.08 7.26 -5.52
C VAL A 98 -4.91 6.35 -6.72
N TYR A 99 -5.95 6.29 -7.53
CA TYR A 99 -5.97 5.57 -8.79
C TYR A 99 -5.88 6.54 -9.96
N GLY A 100 -5.23 6.13 -11.04
CA GLY A 100 -5.36 6.73 -12.35
C GLY A 100 -6.43 5.99 -13.15
N CYS A 101 -7.37 6.73 -13.74
CA CYS A 101 -8.39 6.20 -14.63
C CYS A 101 -8.40 6.96 -15.95
N GLU A 102 -8.80 6.29 -17.03
CA GLU A 102 -9.25 6.97 -18.26
C GLU A 102 -10.67 7.50 -18.05
N MET A 103 -11.54 6.69 -17.42
CA MET A 103 -12.89 7.07 -17.04
C MET A 103 -13.16 6.67 -15.58
N PRO A 104 -13.65 7.58 -14.72
CA PRO A 104 -14.03 7.25 -13.36
C PRO A 104 -15.25 6.30 -13.38
N GLY A 105 -15.49 5.58 -12.29
CA GLY A 105 -16.65 4.69 -12.24
C GLY A 105 -17.99 5.43 -12.21
N SER A 106 -18.00 6.63 -11.62
CA SER A 106 -19.20 7.47 -11.51
C SER A 106 -18.88 8.94 -11.79
N GLU A 107 -19.90 9.68 -12.22
CA GLU A 107 -19.88 11.15 -12.34
C GLU A 107 -20.33 11.85 -11.04
N ASP A 108 -20.81 11.08 -10.06
CA ASP A 108 -21.20 11.62 -8.76
C ASP A 108 -19.97 12.20 -8.03
N LYS A 109 -20.20 13.25 -7.22
CA LYS A 109 -19.13 13.86 -6.40
C LYS A 109 -18.44 12.84 -5.50
N ALA A 110 -19.22 11.90 -4.95
CA ALA A 110 -18.70 10.76 -4.24
C ALA A 110 -19.63 9.54 -4.41
N TRP A 111 -19.06 8.34 -4.42
CA TRP A 111 -19.79 7.08 -4.53
C TRP A 111 -19.16 5.98 -3.67
N ASP A 112 -19.90 4.92 -3.39
CA ASP A 112 -19.35 3.68 -2.82
C ASP A 112 -18.54 2.94 -3.90
N CYS A 113 -17.24 2.76 -3.66
CA CYS A 113 -16.27 2.16 -4.59
C CYS A 113 -16.54 0.68 -4.92
N GLY A 114 -17.51 0.06 -4.25
CA GLY A 114 -17.98 -1.29 -4.53
C GLY A 114 -17.24 -2.42 -3.81
N GLU A 115 -16.40 -2.06 -2.83
CA GLU A 115 -15.66 -3.01 -1.99
C GLU A 115 -16.43 -3.36 -0.69
N MET A 116 -17.56 -2.69 -0.44
CA MET A 116 -18.45 -3.04 0.66
C MET A 116 -19.17 -4.37 0.39
N ALA A 117 -19.20 -5.25 1.40
CA ALA A 117 -19.96 -6.50 1.34
C ALA A 117 -21.48 -6.29 1.24
N SER A 118 -21.98 -5.09 1.59
CA SER A 118 -23.39 -4.72 1.43
C SER A 118 -23.48 -3.25 1.01
N PRO A 119 -24.12 -2.95 -0.15
CA PRO A 119 -24.34 -1.57 -0.59
C PRO A 119 -25.47 -0.97 0.24
N ARG A 120 -25.14 -0.52 1.45
CA ARG A 120 -26.06 0.13 2.37
C ARG A 120 -25.55 1.55 2.58
N GLY A 121 -26.38 2.53 2.29
CA GLY A 121 -26.00 3.94 2.40
C GLY A 121 -26.74 4.80 1.37
N SER A 122 -26.44 6.09 1.41
CA SER A 122 -27.01 7.09 0.49
C SER A 122 -26.20 7.28 -0.79
N TYR A 123 -25.01 6.68 -0.88
CA TYR A 123 -24.13 6.80 -2.03
C TYR A 123 -24.51 5.80 -3.12
N SER A 124 -24.38 6.20 -4.39
CA SER A 124 -24.46 5.28 -5.51
C SER A 124 -23.33 4.26 -5.42
N HIS A 125 -23.58 3.06 -5.96
CA HIS A 125 -22.61 1.97 -5.96
C HIS A 125 -22.00 1.84 -7.35
N SER A 126 -20.68 1.91 -7.45
CA SER A 126 -19.95 1.89 -8.71
C SER A 126 -18.49 1.47 -8.49
N PRO A 127 -17.81 0.85 -9.47
CA PRO A 127 -16.37 0.59 -9.36
C PRO A 127 -15.56 1.89 -9.20
N VAL A 128 -14.27 1.75 -8.86
CA VAL A 128 -13.33 2.88 -8.79
C VAL A 128 -13.17 3.58 -10.14
N CYS A 129 -12.90 2.80 -11.20
CA CYS A 129 -12.83 3.26 -12.57
C CYS A 129 -13.83 2.48 -13.42
N ALA A 130 -14.41 3.10 -14.44
CA ALA A 130 -15.11 2.38 -15.51
C ALA A 130 -14.12 1.71 -16.47
N SER A 131 -12.91 2.29 -16.59
CA SER A 131 -11.75 1.70 -17.25
C SER A 131 -10.94 0.80 -16.30
N GLN A 132 -9.85 0.19 -16.80
CA GLN A 132 -8.88 -0.48 -15.94
C GLN A 132 -8.25 0.53 -14.96
N PRO A 133 -8.24 0.29 -13.64
CA PRO A 133 -7.59 1.17 -12.67
C PRO A 133 -6.07 0.97 -12.65
N ASP A 134 -5.32 2.08 -12.59
CA ASP A 134 -3.88 2.07 -12.28
C ASP A 134 -3.65 2.60 -10.86
N ILE A 135 -2.92 1.87 -10.00
CA ILE A 135 -2.63 2.36 -8.64
C ILE A 135 -1.43 3.30 -8.70
N VAL A 136 -1.69 4.58 -8.47
CA VAL A 136 -0.68 5.63 -8.47
C VAL A 136 -0.05 5.78 -7.08
N TYR A 137 -0.85 5.74 -6.01
CA TYR A 137 -0.38 5.90 -4.64
C TYR A 137 -1.28 5.20 -3.62
N ALA A 138 -0.71 4.83 -2.47
CA ALA A 138 -1.46 4.31 -1.34
C ALA A 138 -0.83 4.73 -0.01
N TRP A 139 -1.64 5.30 0.87
CA TRP A 139 -1.31 5.69 2.23
C TRP A 139 -2.02 4.78 3.24
N ALA A 140 -1.35 4.40 4.32
CA ALA A 140 -1.97 3.70 5.45
C ALA A 140 -1.30 4.07 6.77
N HIS A 141 -2.08 4.16 7.85
CA HIS A 141 -1.61 4.17 9.25
C HIS A 141 -0.42 5.09 9.56
N ASN A 142 -0.59 6.41 9.35
CA ASN A 142 0.44 7.42 9.59
C ASN A 142 1.73 7.22 8.79
N ALA A 143 1.63 6.60 7.61
CA ALA A 143 2.74 6.58 6.66
C ALA A 143 3.22 8.03 6.40
N PRO A 144 4.54 8.26 6.35
CA PRO A 144 5.09 9.56 5.98
C PRO A 144 4.72 9.90 4.53
N GLU A 145 5.01 11.14 4.14
CA GLU A 145 5.01 11.53 2.73
C GLU A 145 5.84 10.57 1.89
N LEU A 146 5.41 10.36 0.65
CA LEU A 146 6.19 9.62 -0.34
C LEU A 146 6.71 10.61 -1.37
N LEU A 147 8.02 10.86 -1.35
CA LEU A 147 8.72 11.49 -2.45
C LEU A 147 9.27 10.41 -3.39
N LEU A 148 9.04 10.57 -4.68
CA LEU A 148 9.63 9.69 -5.68
C LEU A 148 11.12 10.00 -5.82
N PRO A 149 11.94 9.03 -6.29
CA PRO A 149 13.35 9.30 -6.55
C PRO A 149 13.53 10.48 -7.52
N ASP A 150 14.61 11.25 -7.37
CA ASP A 150 14.88 12.43 -8.20
C ASP A 150 14.68 12.15 -9.71
N GLY A 151 13.94 12.99 -10.44
CA GLY A 151 13.74 12.76 -11.87
C GLY A 151 12.84 11.57 -12.24
N VAL A 152 12.10 11.02 -11.28
CA VAL A 152 11.06 10.00 -11.50
C VAL A 152 9.68 10.63 -11.22
N ALA A 153 8.73 10.46 -12.14
CA ALA A 153 7.36 10.91 -11.93
C ALA A 153 6.31 10.03 -12.61
N PHE A 154 5.10 10.00 -12.06
CA PHE A 154 3.92 9.52 -12.79
C PHE A 154 3.46 10.59 -13.78
N ARG A 155 3.28 10.22 -15.05
CA ARG A 155 2.78 11.10 -16.10
C ARG A 155 1.26 10.96 -16.21
N VAL A 156 0.53 12.05 -16.02
CA VAL A 156 -0.93 12.09 -16.03
C VAL A 156 -1.44 13.28 -16.85
N GLY A 157 -2.70 13.26 -17.27
CA GLY A 157 -3.27 14.27 -18.16
C GLY A 157 -2.70 14.17 -19.58
N GLY A 158 -2.88 15.22 -20.37
CA GLY A 158 -2.35 15.32 -21.72
C GLY A 158 -2.78 14.12 -22.58
N SER A 159 -1.81 13.48 -23.22
CA SER A 159 -2.03 12.28 -24.02
C SER A 159 -1.91 10.97 -23.23
N SER A 160 -1.85 11.01 -21.90
CA SER A 160 -1.76 9.82 -21.04
C SER A 160 -3.09 9.07 -21.01
N ALA A 161 -3.07 7.77 -20.70
CA ALA A 161 -4.28 7.02 -20.39
C ALA A 161 -4.93 7.45 -19.06
N VAL A 162 -4.18 8.16 -18.20
CA VAL A 162 -4.67 8.67 -16.92
C VAL A 162 -5.23 10.08 -17.12
N GLN A 163 -6.54 10.18 -17.36
CA GLN A 163 -7.28 11.43 -17.54
C GLN A 163 -7.99 11.88 -16.25
N PHE A 164 -8.13 10.97 -15.28
CA PHE A 164 -8.70 11.24 -13.97
C PHE A 164 -7.81 10.65 -12.88
N LEU A 165 -7.70 11.35 -11.77
CA LEU A 165 -7.29 10.76 -10.50
C LEU A 165 -8.54 10.42 -9.70
N VAL A 166 -8.68 9.19 -9.23
CA VAL A 166 -9.76 8.78 -8.35
C VAL A 166 -9.20 8.50 -6.96
N LEU A 167 -9.67 9.25 -5.99
CA LEU A 167 -9.34 9.11 -4.58
C LEU A 167 -10.31 8.10 -3.95
N GLN A 168 -9.79 7.03 -3.38
CA GLN A 168 -10.54 6.10 -2.53
C GLN A 168 -10.12 6.29 -1.07
N VAL A 169 -11.10 6.41 -0.17
CA VAL A 169 -10.88 6.48 1.28
C VAL A 169 -11.66 5.36 1.96
N HIS A 170 -10.96 4.56 2.77
CA HIS A 170 -11.57 3.54 3.61
C HIS A 170 -11.76 4.05 5.04
N TYR A 171 -13.03 4.15 5.44
CA TYR A 171 -13.48 4.57 6.76
C TYR A 171 -13.83 3.37 7.63
N MET A 172 -13.11 3.19 8.76
CA MET A 172 -13.40 2.11 9.70
C MET A 172 -14.73 2.31 10.45
N ARG A 173 -15.19 3.56 10.53
CA ARG A 173 -16.38 3.96 11.29
C ARG A 173 -17.17 5.02 10.55
N ALA A 174 -18.42 5.17 10.93
CA ALA A 174 -19.22 6.31 10.51
C ALA A 174 -18.54 7.64 10.89
N GLU A 175 -18.67 8.63 10.02
CA GLU A 175 -18.05 9.95 10.12
C GLU A 175 -19.01 10.99 9.52
N GLU A 176 -18.83 12.26 9.87
CA GLU A 176 -19.61 13.37 9.33
C GLU A 176 -18.68 14.42 8.72
N ASP A 177 -19.05 14.96 7.55
CA ASP A 177 -18.39 16.08 6.89
C ASP A 177 -16.87 15.90 6.72
N ASP A 178 -16.44 14.67 6.39
CA ASP A 178 -15.03 14.38 6.17
C ASP A 178 -14.56 14.91 4.81
N THR A 179 -13.41 15.58 4.83
CA THR A 179 -12.77 16.11 3.62
C THR A 179 -11.43 15.46 3.35
N SER A 180 -11.08 14.38 4.03
CA SER A 180 -9.74 13.78 3.96
C SER A 180 -9.34 13.38 2.55
N GLY A 181 -8.03 13.30 2.31
CA GLY A 181 -7.49 12.91 1.02
C GLY A 181 -5.98 13.08 0.94
N ILE A 182 -5.47 13.36 -0.26
CA ILE A 182 -4.04 13.39 -0.58
C ILE A 182 -3.70 14.71 -1.27
N ARG A 183 -2.60 15.34 -0.86
CA ARG A 183 -1.94 16.37 -1.65
C ARG A 183 -0.95 15.73 -2.60
N ILE A 184 -1.09 16.02 -3.88
CA ILE A 184 -0.09 15.66 -4.89
C ILE A 184 0.92 16.78 -5.03
N ILE A 185 2.20 16.42 -5.11
CA ILE A 185 3.30 17.32 -5.46
C ILE A 185 3.63 17.03 -6.92
N HIS A 186 3.58 18.04 -7.78
CA HIS A 186 3.68 17.85 -9.22
C HIS A 186 4.43 19.00 -9.90
N THR A 187 4.77 18.78 -11.16
CA THR A 187 5.41 19.78 -12.04
C THR A 187 4.94 19.59 -13.47
N ASP A 188 4.96 20.66 -14.25
CA ASP A 188 4.73 20.61 -15.70
C ASP A 188 6.02 20.32 -16.49
N ARG A 189 7.17 20.24 -15.79
CA ARG A 189 8.47 19.94 -16.42
C ARG A 189 8.61 18.44 -16.63
N PRO A 190 8.84 17.97 -17.87
CA PRO A 190 9.05 16.55 -18.14
C PRO A 190 10.19 15.96 -17.31
N GLN A 191 9.92 14.80 -16.70
CA GLN A 191 10.91 14.07 -15.93
C GLN A 191 11.63 13.03 -16.81
N PRO A 192 12.93 12.77 -16.60
CA PRO A 192 13.70 11.85 -17.44
C PRO A 192 13.29 10.38 -17.27
N ARG A 193 12.56 10.06 -16.19
CA ARG A 193 12.12 8.70 -15.88
C ARG A 193 10.63 8.71 -15.56
N GLN A 194 9.89 7.83 -16.22
CA GLN A 194 8.46 7.68 -16.00
C GLN A 194 8.21 6.55 -15.01
N ALA A 195 7.47 6.83 -13.95
CA ALA A 195 6.99 5.84 -13.00
C ALA A 195 5.71 5.18 -13.49
N ALA A 196 5.55 3.92 -13.12
CA ALA A 196 4.32 3.16 -13.24
C ALA A 196 4.26 2.11 -12.12
N THR A 197 3.06 1.58 -11.88
CA THR A 197 2.84 0.49 -10.94
C THR A 197 2.39 -0.75 -11.70
N LEU A 198 3.08 -1.87 -11.49
CA LEU A 198 2.65 -3.18 -11.97
C LEU A 198 1.95 -3.92 -10.83
N LEU A 199 0.74 -4.41 -11.07
CA LEU A 199 0.02 -5.28 -10.14
C LEU A 199 0.25 -6.75 -10.50
N LEU A 200 0.76 -7.53 -9.55
CA LEU A 200 0.71 -8.99 -9.59
C LEU A 200 -0.43 -9.47 -8.69
N ALA A 201 -1.46 -10.04 -9.30
CA ALA A 201 -2.66 -10.51 -8.62
C ALA A 201 -2.97 -11.97 -8.96
N THR A 202 -3.72 -12.65 -8.10
CA THR A 202 -4.18 -14.01 -8.38
C THR A 202 -5.56 -14.24 -7.79
N ASP A 203 -6.35 -15.03 -8.51
CA ASP A 203 -7.58 -15.62 -8.01
C ASP A 203 -7.26 -16.88 -7.18
N GLY A 204 -8.29 -17.62 -6.77
CA GLY A 204 -8.18 -18.90 -6.10
C GLY A 204 -9.14 -19.02 -4.93
N ARG A 205 -9.00 -20.14 -4.22
CA ARG A 205 -9.81 -20.46 -3.04
C ARG A 205 -8.94 -21.00 -1.91
N ILE A 206 -9.28 -20.62 -0.69
CA ILE A 206 -8.62 -21.06 0.53
C ILE A 206 -9.62 -21.91 1.31
N GLY A 207 -9.41 -23.22 1.29
CA GLY A 207 -10.30 -24.17 1.97
C GLY A 207 -10.38 -23.96 3.49
N PRO A 208 -11.44 -24.43 4.15
CA PRO A 208 -11.66 -24.24 5.59
C PRO A 208 -10.58 -24.94 6.42
N LYS A 209 -10.13 -24.29 7.50
CA LYS A 209 -9.12 -24.80 8.44
C LYS A 209 -7.81 -25.23 7.77
N ARG A 210 -7.33 -24.46 6.78
CA ARG A 210 -6.14 -24.78 5.99
C ARG A 210 -5.25 -23.57 5.73
N LYS A 211 -3.98 -23.88 5.49
CA LYS A 211 -3.02 -22.96 4.89
C LYS A 211 -2.98 -23.18 3.38
N GLU A 212 -2.85 -22.11 2.62
CA GLU A 212 -2.76 -22.16 1.17
C GLU A 212 -1.73 -21.13 0.67
N GLN A 213 -1.16 -21.39 -0.51
CA GLN A 213 -0.23 -20.52 -1.19
C GLN A 213 -0.88 -20.06 -2.50
N LEU A 214 -1.21 -18.78 -2.58
CA LEU A 214 -1.68 -18.17 -3.82
C LEU A 214 -0.43 -17.73 -4.60
N GLU A 215 -0.28 -18.15 -5.84
CA GLU A 215 0.94 -17.95 -6.64
C GLU A 215 0.56 -17.30 -7.97
N VAL A 216 1.30 -16.26 -8.38
CA VAL A 216 1.19 -15.58 -9.69
C VAL A 216 2.56 -15.46 -10.33
N ALA A 217 2.64 -15.62 -11.65
CA ALA A 217 3.84 -15.32 -12.41
C ALA A 217 3.50 -14.94 -13.86
N CYS A 218 4.18 -13.93 -14.41
CA CYS A 218 4.08 -13.54 -15.81
C CYS A 218 5.46 -13.26 -16.39
N VAL A 219 5.64 -13.63 -17.65
CA VAL A 219 6.81 -13.23 -18.44
C VAL A 219 6.64 -11.76 -18.82
N VAL A 220 7.71 -10.98 -18.70
CA VAL A 220 7.79 -9.65 -19.32
C VAL A 220 8.08 -9.87 -20.79
N ASP A 221 7.07 -9.69 -21.65
CA ASP A 221 7.18 -9.88 -23.10
C ASP A 221 7.49 -8.59 -23.87
N GLU A 222 7.30 -7.44 -23.23
CA GLU A 222 7.59 -6.12 -23.76
C GLU A 222 9.10 -5.78 -23.72
N SER A 223 9.58 -5.05 -24.73
CA SER A 223 10.99 -4.63 -24.84
C SER A 223 11.29 -3.37 -24.01
N VAL A 224 10.98 -3.43 -22.72
CA VAL A 224 11.15 -2.33 -21.76
C VAL A 224 12.02 -2.79 -20.60
N VAL A 225 12.90 -1.91 -20.12
CA VAL A 225 13.72 -2.16 -18.93
C VAL A 225 13.07 -1.52 -17.71
N LEU A 226 12.60 -2.37 -16.80
CA LEU A 226 11.97 -1.92 -15.56
C LEU A 226 13.03 -1.77 -14.47
N HIS A 227 12.96 -0.66 -13.74
CA HIS A 227 13.79 -0.40 -12.57
C HIS A 227 12.91 -0.29 -11.32
N PRO A 228 12.69 -1.40 -10.60
CA PRO A 228 11.89 -1.40 -9.38
C PRO A 228 12.51 -0.49 -8.31
N PHE A 229 11.67 0.30 -7.64
CA PHE A 229 12.12 1.15 -6.55
C PHE A 229 11.28 1.03 -5.29
N ALA A 230 9.99 0.68 -5.41
CA ALA A 230 9.13 0.43 -4.26
C ALA A 230 8.15 -0.72 -4.51
N PHE A 231 7.62 -1.31 -3.44
CA PHE A 231 6.58 -2.33 -3.49
C PHE A 231 5.55 -2.12 -2.38
N ARG A 232 4.32 -2.59 -2.61
CA ARG A 232 3.24 -2.67 -1.62
C ARG A 232 2.61 -4.05 -1.69
N VAL A 233 2.21 -4.58 -0.55
CA VAL A 233 1.46 -5.84 -0.47
C VAL A 233 0.06 -5.57 0.04
N HIS A 234 -0.91 -6.34 -0.43
CA HIS A 234 -2.29 -6.26 0.05
C HIS A 234 -2.95 -7.62 0.10
N THR A 235 -3.58 -7.88 1.24
CA THR A 235 -4.57 -8.94 1.50
C THR A 235 -5.61 -8.35 2.46
N HIS A 236 -6.73 -9.03 2.61
CA HIS A 236 -7.63 -8.91 3.74
C HIS A 236 -7.10 -9.74 4.92
N ARG A 237 -7.99 -10.39 5.68
CA ARG A 237 -7.78 -10.90 7.05
C ARG A 237 -6.91 -12.17 7.15
N HIS A 238 -6.82 -12.95 6.07
CA HIS A 238 -6.25 -14.29 6.08
C HIS A 238 -4.79 -14.33 5.58
N GLY A 239 -4.32 -13.26 4.94
CA GLY A 239 -2.91 -13.12 4.58
C GLY A 239 -1.98 -13.09 5.79
N ARG A 240 -0.87 -13.82 5.70
CA ARG A 240 0.21 -13.84 6.70
C ARG A 240 1.52 -13.31 6.16
N LYS A 241 1.71 -13.43 4.85
CA LYS A 241 2.95 -13.07 4.19
C LYS A 241 2.76 -12.96 2.71
N VAL A 242 3.27 -11.88 2.12
CA VAL A 242 3.33 -11.72 0.67
C VAL A 242 4.77 -11.44 0.28
N GLY A 243 5.24 -12.07 -0.79
CA GLY A 243 6.55 -11.81 -1.38
C GLY A 243 6.47 -11.71 -2.90
N GLY A 244 7.40 -10.94 -3.46
CA GLY A 244 7.56 -10.77 -4.90
C GLY A 244 9.02 -10.92 -5.33
N TRP A 245 9.23 -11.48 -6.52
CA TRP A 245 10.53 -11.83 -7.07
C TRP A 245 10.61 -11.48 -8.56
N ALA A 246 11.80 -11.08 -8.99
CA ALA A 246 12.22 -11.16 -10.37
C ALA A 246 12.95 -12.49 -10.58
N VAL A 247 12.61 -13.21 -11.64
CA VAL A 247 13.11 -14.54 -11.94
C VAL A 247 13.75 -14.51 -13.32
N ARG A 248 14.99 -14.99 -13.41
CA ARG A 248 15.73 -15.09 -14.67
C ARG A 248 16.26 -16.50 -14.80
N GLU A 249 15.93 -17.17 -15.90
CA GLU A 249 16.50 -18.47 -16.23
C GLU A 249 17.97 -18.29 -16.66
N ASP A 250 18.85 -19.15 -16.16
CA ASP A 250 20.20 -19.29 -16.71
C ASP A 250 20.14 -20.18 -17.98
N PRO A 251 20.42 -19.64 -19.18
CA PRO A 251 20.29 -20.41 -20.43
C PRO A 251 21.21 -21.63 -20.52
N LYS A 252 22.28 -21.70 -19.71
CA LYS A 252 23.23 -22.82 -19.75
C LYS A 252 22.77 -24.00 -18.90
N SER A 253 22.18 -23.71 -17.74
CA SER A 253 21.76 -24.74 -16.77
C SER A 253 20.25 -24.99 -16.78
N GLY A 254 19.45 -24.11 -17.39
CA GLY A 254 17.98 -24.12 -17.31
C GLY A 254 17.46 -23.84 -15.90
N THR A 255 18.29 -23.29 -15.01
CA THR A 255 17.92 -23.06 -13.61
C THR A 255 17.43 -21.63 -13.42
N ASP A 256 16.31 -21.50 -12.72
CA ASP A 256 15.76 -20.20 -12.36
C ASP A 256 16.52 -19.56 -11.20
N LYS A 257 17.02 -18.34 -11.45
CA LYS A 257 17.57 -17.47 -10.42
C LYS A 257 16.50 -16.51 -9.91
N TRP A 258 16.16 -16.66 -8.64
CA TRP A 258 15.15 -15.85 -7.96
C TRP A 258 15.80 -14.68 -7.20
N THR A 259 15.42 -13.46 -7.57
CA THR A 259 15.87 -12.23 -6.89
C THR A 259 14.70 -11.63 -6.13
N LEU A 260 14.81 -11.55 -4.80
CA LEU A 260 13.76 -10.98 -3.96
C LEU A 260 13.62 -9.47 -4.24
N LEU A 261 12.41 -9.04 -4.60
CA LEU A 261 12.07 -7.63 -4.75
C LEU A 261 11.56 -7.05 -3.44
N GLY A 262 10.70 -7.80 -2.73
CA GLY A 262 10.10 -7.36 -1.49
C GLY A 262 9.32 -8.46 -0.81
N GLN A 263 9.19 -8.38 0.51
CA GLN A 263 8.42 -9.32 1.29
C GLN A 263 7.93 -8.66 2.57
N ARG A 264 6.64 -8.83 2.91
CA ARG A 264 6.05 -8.23 4.10
C ARG A 264 4.88 -9.05 4.62
N ASP A 265 4.60 -8.88 5.91
CA ASP A 265 3.31 -9.25 6.51
C ASP A 265 2.24 -8.24 6.04
N PRO A 266 1.20 -8.67 5.32
CA PRO A 266 0.16 -7.78 4.82
C PRO A 266 -0.77 -7.23 5.91
N GLN A 267 -0.70 -7.74 7.15
CA GLN A 267 -1.47 -7.20 8.28
C GLN A 267 -0.78 -5.97 8.92
N LEU A 268 0.49 -5.71 8.58
CA LEU A 268 1.15 -4.44 8.92
C LEU A 268 0.63 -3.31 8.01
N PRO A 269 0.86 -2.03 8.36
CA PRO A 269 0.51 -0.91 7.50
C PRO A 269 0.94 -1.15 6.05
N GLN A 270 -0.05 -1.13 5.15
CA GLN A 270 0.07 -1.51 3.75
C GLN A 270 0.45 -0.30 2.87
N MET A 271 1.59 0.30 3.20
CA MET A 271 2.20 1.41 2.45
C MET A 271 3.30 0.90 1.51
N PHE A 272 3.62 1.69 0.48
CA PHE A 272 4.79 1.43 -0.35
C PHE A 272 6.09 1.51 0.45
N GLN A 273 7.00 0.58 0.18
CA GLN A 273 8.34 0.47 0.77
C GLN A 273 9.38 0.25 -0.30
N LEU A 274 10.62 0.64 -0.01
CA LEU A 274 11.73 0.37 -0.91
C LEU A 274 11.89 -1.12 -1.17
N VAL A 275 12.17 -1.47 -2.41
CA VAL A 275 12.56 -2.83 -2.78
C VAL A 275 13.86 -3.24 -2.09
N ALA A 276 14.06 -4.55 -1.89
CA ALA A 276 15.24 -5.10 -1.24
C ALA A 276 16.56 -4.76 -1.96
N ASN A 277 16.50 -4.58 -3.28
CA ASN A 277 17.63 -4.12 -4.07
C ASN A 277 17.16 -3.27 -5.27
N GLN A 278 17.46 -1.97 -5.24
CA GLN A 278 17.14 -1.02 -6.29
C GLN A 278 18.07 -1.11 -7.52
N SER A 279 19.13 -1.92 -7.45
CA SER A 279 20.02 -2.20 -8.60
C SER A 279 19.45 -3.27 -9.54
N VAL A 280 18.34 -3.92 -9.17
CA VAL A 280 17.71 -4.96 -9.98
C VAL A 280 17.07 -4.30 -11.20
N THR A 281 17.28 -4.91 -12.36
CA THR A 281 16.59 -4.57 -13.60
C THR A 281 15.82 -5.78 -14.06
N ILE A 282 14.60 -5.56 -14.55
CA ILE A 282 13.77 -6.59 -15.16
C ILE A 282 13.64 -6.24 -16.63
N THR A 283 13.88 -7.21 -17.49
CA THR A 283 13.92 -7.04 -18.94
C THR A 283 13.06 -8.09 -19.63
N GLN A 284 12.82 -7.88 -20.93
CA GLN A 284 12.13 -8.86 -21.77
C GLN A 284 12.67 -10.29 -21.57
N GLY A 285 11.75 -11.24 -21.39
CA GLY A 285 12.02 -12.65 -21.11
C GLY A 285 12.16 -13.01 -19.62
N ASP A 286 12.36 -12.02 -18.73
CA ASP A 286 12.32 -12.29 -17.29
C ASP A 286 10.90 -12.59 -16.82
N VAL A 287 10.77 -13.29 -15.70
CA VAL A 287 9.48 -13.57 -15.06
C VAL A 287 9.35 -12.75 -13.78
N LEU A 288 8.22 -12.08 -13.64
CA LEU A 288 7.80 -11.46 -12.40
C LEU A 288 6.83 -12.39 -11.68
N ALA A 289 7.13 -12.71 -10.43
CA ALA A 289 6.38 -13.69 -9.66
C ALA A 289 6.07 -13.19 -8.25
N ALA A 290 4.87 -13.46 -7.74
CA ALA A 290 4.48 -13.18 -6.36
C ALA A 290 3.71 -14.33 -5.71
N ARG A 291 3.84 -14.44 -4.38
CA ARG A 291 3.18 -15.48 -3.59
C ARG A 291 2.63 -14.90 -2.30
N CYS A 292 1.37 -15.24 -1.99
CA CYS A 292 0.75 -14.99 -0.69
C CYS A 292 0.61 -16.30 0.10
N SER A 293 1.17 -16.34 1.31
CA SER A 293 0.85 -17.34 2.32
C SER A 293 -0.43 -16.93 3.03
N MET A 294 -1.47 -17.74 2.89
CA MET A 294 -2.78 -17.53 3.49
C MET A 294 -3.07 -18.57 4.57
N GLU A 295 -3.83 -18.19 5.59
CA GLU A 295 -4.29 -19.08 6.66
C GLU A 295 -5.76 -18.83 6.95
N ASN A 296 -6.61 -19.79 6.55
CA ASN A 296 -8.03 -19.78 6.81
C ASN A 296 -8.34 -20.60 8.06
N GLU A 297 -8.63 -19.91 9.16
CA GLU A 297 -9.09 -20.51 10.42
C GLU A 297 -10.61 -20.63 10.50
N GLU A 298 -11.36 -20.20 9.49
CA GLU A 298 -12.81 -20.32 9.46
C GLU A 298 -13.27 -21.74 9.09
N LYS A 299 -14.56 -21.99 9.28
CA LYS A 299 -15.21 -23.25 8.86
C LYS A 299 -15.72 -23.21 7.43
N ARG A 300 -15.71 -22.03 6.78
CA ARG A 300 -16.11 -21.83 5.39
C ARG A 300 -14.88 -21.69 4.49
N GLU A 301 -15.08 -21.92 3.20
CA GLU A 301 -14.10 -21.56 2.17
C GLU A 301 -14.08 -20.04 1.97
N ILE A 302 -12.88 -19.48 1.78
CA ILE A 302 -12.68 -18.08 1.41
C ILE A 302 -12.27 -18.05 -0.05
N LYS A 303 -12.99 -17.27 -0.87
CA LYS A 303 -12.66 -17.03 -2.27
C LYS A 303 -11.90 -15.72 -2.42
N ILE A 304 -11.18 -15.55 -3.53
CA ILE A 304 -10.68 -14.23 -3.89
C ILE A 304 -11.85 -13.36 -4.39
N GLY A 305 -11.88 -12.10 -3.97
CA GLY A 305 -12.96 -11.17 -4.26
C GLY A 305 -12.75 -9.80 -3.62
N PRO A 306 -13.57 -8.79 -3.98
CA PRO A 306 -13.37 -7.40 -3.58
C PRO A 306 -13.84 -7.08 -2.17
N THR A 307 -14.63 -7.93 -1.53
CA THR A 307 -15.26 -7.58 -0.26
C THR A 307 -14.42 -7.97 0.94
N GLY A 308 -14.61 -7.30 2.08
CA GLY A 308 -13.95 -7.68 3.33
C GLY A 308 -14.25 -9.11 3.84
N GLU A 309 -15.25 -9.80 3.27
CA GLU A 309 -15.58 -11.21 3.56
C GLU A 309 -14.88 -12.20 2.61
N ASP A 310 -14.32 -11.70 1.52
CA ASP A 310 -13.47 -12.40 0.57
C ASP A 310 -11.98 -12.19 0.93
N GLU A 311 -11.08 -12.65 0.07
CA GLU A 311 -9.66 -12.32 0.13
C GLU A 311 -9.11 -11.68 -1.15
N MET A 312 -7.92 -11.10 -1.05
CA MET A 312 -7.07 -10.68 -2.15
C MET A 312 -5.64 -11.17 -1.97
N CYS A 313 -4.91 -11.30 -3.07
CA CYS A 313 -3.47 -11.53 -3.06
C CYS A 313 -2.81 -10.62 -4.09
N ASN A 314 -2.40 -9.44 -3.63
CA ASN A 314 -1.85 -8.39 -4.48
C ASN A 314 -0.42 -8.03 -4.07
N PHE A 315 0.46 -8.00 -5.06
CA PHE A 315 1.80 -7.43 -4.94
C PHE A 315 1.95 -6.32 -5.98
N TYR A 316 2.01 -5.08 -5.51
CA TYR A 316 2.23 -3.90 -6.32
C TYR A 316 3.72 -3.61 -6.39
N LEU A 317 4.24 -3.43 -7.60
CA LEU A 317 5.63 -3.07 -7.85
C LEU A 317 5.67 -1.72 -8.55
N MET A 318 6.15 -0.70 -7.85
CA MET A 318 6.51 0.56 -8.46
C MET A 318 7.88 0.45 -9.12
N TYR A 319 7.93 0.82 -10.39
CA TYR A 319 9.15 0.86 -11.17
C TYR A 319 9.19 2.15 -11.99
N TRP A 320 10.38 2.49 -12.47
CA TRP A 320 10.53 3.51 -13.49
C TRP A 320 11.20 2.96 -14.74
N THR A 321 11.00 3.65 -15.84
CA THR A 321 11.61 3.34 -17.14
C THR A 321 12.26 4.59 -17.72
N LYS A 322 13.12 4.40 -18.73
CA LYS A 322 13.69 5.52 -19.50
C LYS A 322 12.80 5.81 -20.71
N ASN A 323 12.85 7.04 -21.20
CA ASN A 323 12.20 7.47 -22.45
C ASN A 323 10.66 7.41 -22.46
N GLY A 324 10.01 7.40 -21.29
CA GLY A 324 8.55 7.49 -21.19
C GLY A 324 7.78 6.25 -21.62
N GLN A 325 8.46 5.12 -21.89
CA GLN A 325 7.80 3.86 -22.24
C GLN A 325 7.50 3.08 -20.96
N THR A 326 6.24 2.90 -20.59
CA THR A 326 5.81 1.99 -19.51
C THR A 326 5.23 0.71 -20.10
N LEU A 327 5.02 -0.32 -19.28
CA LEU A 327 4.33 -1.52 -19.75
C LEU A 327 2.91 -1.15 -20.24
N GLU A 328 2.52 -1.66 -21.40
CA GLU A 328 1.13 -1.63 -21.86
C GLU A 328 0.26 -2.50 -20.94
N GLN A 329 0.76 -3.68 -20.57
CA GLN A 329 0.10 -4.56 -19.61
C GLN A 329 0.61 -4.34 -18.19
N ASN A 330 0.00 -3.41 -17.47
CA ASN A 330 0.34 -3.09 -16.07
C ASN A 330 -0.30 -4.04 -15.03
N MET A 331 -0.89 -5.15 -15.47
CA MET A 331 -1.44 -6.20 -14.61
C MET A 331 -0.99 -7.60 -15.04
N CYS A 332 -0.38 -8.30 -14.10
CA CYS A 332 -0.05 -9.71 -14.19
C CYS A 332 -1.04 -10.52 -13.35
N PHE A 333 -1.71 -11.50 -13.98
CA PHE A 333 -2.76 -12.28 -13.33
C PHE A 333 -2.58 -13.78 -13.57
N SER A 334 -2.94 -14.58 -12.56
CA SER A 334 -3.07 -16.04 -12.67
C SER A 334 -4.33 -16.54 -11.98
N PRO A 335 -4.90 -17.69 -12.40
CA PRO A 335 -6.16 -18.20 -11.81
C PRO A 335 -5.99 -18.79 -10.40
N GLY A 336 -4.75 -18.93 -9.90
CA GLY A 336 -4.43 -19.44 -8.57
C GLY A 336 -4.93 -20.86 -8.25
N PRO A 337 -4.87 -21.29 -6.98
CA PRO A 337 -5.25 -22.63 -6.58
C PRO A 337 -6.75 -22.94 -6.74
N PRO A 338 -7.08 -24.22 -7.02
CA PRO A 338 -6.16 -25.35 -7.13
C PRO A 338 -5.49 -25.49 -8.52
N ILE A 339 -5.82 -24.62 -9.47
CA ILE A 339 -5.55 -24.76 -10.90
C ILE A 339 -4.12 -24.37 -11.25
N TYR A 340 -3.58 -23.36 -10.57
CA TYR A 340 -2.29 -22.75 -10.89
C TYR A 340 -1.28 -22.95 -9.77
N ARG A 341 -0.07 -23.37 -10.15
CA ARG A 341 1.14 -23.41 -9.31
C ARG A 341 2.35 -23.05 -10.15
N TRP A 342 3.32 -22.34 -9.61
CA TRP A 342 4.54 -21.98 -10.35
C TRP A 342 5.23 -23.16 -11.03
N THR A 343 5.43 -24.26 -10.30
CA THR A 343 6.17 -25.42 -10.79
C THR A 343 5.44 -26.24 -11.85
N LYS A 344 4.10 -26.19 -11.87
CA LYS A 344 3.28 -26.98 -12.80
C LYS A 344 2.79 -26.16 -13.99
N SER A 345 2.43 -24.91 -13.73
CA SER A 345 1.72 -24.05 -14.68
C SER A 345 2.66 -23.08 -15.39
N ALA A 346 3.66 -22.55 -14.68
CA ALA A 346 4.63 -21.60 -15.24
C ALA A 346 6.00 -22.22 -15.55
N GLY A 347 6.17 -23.54 -15.29
CA GLY A 347 7.43 -24.24 -15.54
C GLY A 347 8.60 -23.82 -14.63
N LEU A 348 8.35 -22.98 -13.62
CA LEU A 348 9.41 -22.43 -12.79
C LEU A 348 10.00 -23.46 -11.83
N ASN A 349 11.31 -23.48 -11.73
CA ASN A 349 12.09 -24.38 -10.89
C ASN A 349 12.86 -23.62 -9.78
N HIS A 350 13.53 -24.34 -8.89
CA HIS A 350 14.27 -23.77 -7.74
C HIS A 350 13.47 -22.75 -6.90
N THR A 351 12.15 -22.93 -6.83
CA THR A 351 11.26 -21.94 -6.21
C THR A 351 11.60 -21.71 -4.73
N PRO A 352 11.46 -20.48 -4.21
CA PRO A 352 11.58 -20.18 -2.79
C PRO A 352 10.71 -21.13 -1.95
N LYS A 353 11.22 -21.60 -0.80
CA LYS A 353 10.48 -22.53 0.06
C LYS A 353 9.14 -21.95 0.51
N ARG A 354 8.10 -22.78 0.48
CA ARG A 354 6.81 -22.51 1.13
C ARG A 354 7.05 -22.50 2.65
N LYS A 355 6.73 -21.38 3.30
CA LYS A 355 6.80 -21.24 4.76
C LYS A 355 5.41 -21.04 5.31
#